data_AF-A0A1G9KH35-F1
#
_entry.id   AF-A0A1G9KH35-F1
#
_cell.length_a   1.000
_cell.length_b   1.000
_cell.length_c   1.000
_cell.angle_alpha   90.00
_cell.angle_beta   90.00
_cell.angle_gamma   90.00
#
_symmetry.space_group_name_H-M   'P 1'
#
loop_
_entity.id
_entity.type
_entity.pdbx_description
1 polymer ?
#
loop_
_entity_poly.entity_id
_entity_poly.type
_entity_poly.pdbx_seq_one_letter_code
_entity_poly.pdbx_strand_id
1 'polypeptide(L)'
;MYRTTLLARARFNELWGNLPALTVLAAFPGWGRTTLLQQCDEWLASHATHLQRRWIRDRDSLTAVLERGTVRQETVYLVDDVLASATDPLWGRLLAFARSHPTQRFLVASIDTPLFDEDAPADVVILDERHIRFSRNEQAEIARTLPEGANFSDELKGCPSLIHLQWQRLSAQQDERQRWTPMVVPELQLFKIWAKAWPEAERPKSALFTALHNARYLRRFSFDILARDTALQRILAAQFPRLDAMPMFVREFDAELEVDVYAWTRVVWGALTPHDTRADRSRGFTDALERVRDAGMHTGQLYYLLTLRHNFEAEELVASSFDECVRTVDQWTEELLLQQIDPQLFPHRALLSVELHRRRYGPSDAHLGTVALALESLRLRRAPDPRGAGSYSK
;
A
#
# COMPACT_ATOMS: atom_id res chain seq x y z
N MET A 1 16.34 4.32 -28.96
CA MET A 1 16.08 5.71 -28.55
C MET A 1 14.57 5.81 -28.29
N TYR A 2 14.12 5.58 -27.06
CA TYR A 2 12.70 5.63 -26.74
C TYR A 2 12.26 7.10 -26.73
N ARG A 3 11.22 7.44 -27.49
CA ARG A 3 10.64 8.80 -27.50
C ARG A 3 10.06 9.12 -26.12
N THR A 4 10.85 9.76 -25.25
CA THR A 4 10.45 10.34 -23.96
C THR A 4 9.38 11.43 -24.12
N THR A 5 9.24 11.98 -25.32
CA THR A 5 8.28 13.05 -25.65
C THR A 5 6.81 12.67 -25.48
N LEU A 6 6.44 11.38 -25.61
CA LEU A 6 5.03 10.97 -25.56
C LEU A 6 4.42 11.03 -24.14
N LEU A 7 5.27 11.02 -23.11
CA LEU A 7 4.87 11.07 -21.71
C LEU A 7 5.21 12.41 -21.04
N ALA A 8 5.52 13.44 -21.82
CA ALA A 8 5.86 14.77 -21.31
C ALA A 8 4.69 15.34 -20.49
N ARG A 9 4.99 15.86 -19.30
CA ARG A 9 3.97 16.39 -18.36
C ARG A 9 4.15 17.88 -18.21
N ALA A 10 3.53 18.62 -19.14
CA ALA A 10 3.69 20.07 -19.26
C ALA A 10 3.29 20.84 -17.99
N ARG A 11 2.44 20.27 -17.13
CA ARG A 11 2.04 20.88 -15.85
C ARG A 11 3.22 21.15 -14.91
N PHE A 12 4.35 20.43 -15.08
CA PHE A 12 5.54 20.65 -14.26
C PHE A 12 6.48 21.72 -14.83
N ASN A 13 6.21 22.28 -16.01
CA ASN A 13 7.08 23.28 -16.65
C ASN A 13 7.26 24.53 -15.77
N GLU A 14 6.20 24.97 -15.08
CA GLU A 14 6.30 26.09 -14.15
C GLU A 14 7.23 25.79 -12.97
N LEU A 15 7.12 24.57 -12.40
CA LEU A 15 8.03 24.09 -11.36
C LEU A 15 9.47 24.00 -11.87
N TRP A 16 9.70 23.58 -13.12
CA TRP A 16 11.04 23.51 -13.71
C TRP A 16 11.64 24.90 -13.91
N GLY A 17 10.84 25.89 -14.30
CA GLY A 17 11.29 27.28 -14.41
C GLY A 17 11.65 27.89 -13.06
N ASN A 18 10.90 27.54 -12.02
CA ASN A 18 11.02 28.10 -10.67
C ASN A 18 11.34 27.03 -9.63
N LEU A 19 12.37 26.22 -9.90
CA LEU A 19 12.79 25.16 -8.98
C LEU A 19 13.11 25.72 -7.58
N PRO A 20 12.47 25.20 -6.51
CA PRO A 20 12.88 25.44 -5.13
C PRO A 20 14.31 24.97 -4.85
N ALA A 21 14.83 25.28 -3.66
CA ALA A 21 16.16 24.82 -3.24
C ALA A 21 16.24 23.28 -3.25
N LEU A 22 15.16 22.62 -2.82
CA LEU A 22 15.02 21.18 -2.84
C LEU A 22 13.64 20.76 -3.33
N THR A 23 13.60 19.96 -4.38
CA THR A 23 12.40 19.25 -4.82
C THR A 23 12.60 17.75 -4.66
N VAL A 24 11.66 17.06 -4.02
CA VAL A 24 11.73 15.61 -3.77
C VAL A 24 10.63 14.90 -4.52
N LEU A 25 11.00 13.90 -5.32
CA LEU A 25 10.09 12.98 -6.00
C LEU A 25 10.02 11.69 -5.18
N ALA A 26 9.11 11.65 -4.20
CA ALA A 26 8.96 10.57 -3.24
C ALA A 26 7.91 9.56 -3.71
N ALA A 27 8.33 8.53 -4.45
CA ALA A 27 7.38 7.57 -5.02
C ALA A 27 7.92 6.14 -5.15
N PHE A 28 7.02 5.15 -5.16
CA PHE A 28 7.39 3.76 -5.41
C PHE A 28 7.91 3.52 -6.85
N PRO A 29 8.64 2.42 -7.07
CA PRO A 29 8.95 1.95 -8.43
C PRO A 29 7.71 1.86 -9.32
N GLY A 30 7.85 2.28 -10.58
CA GLY A 30 6.74 2.36 -11.55
C GLY A 30 6.08 3.75 -11.66
N TRP A 31 6.31 4.65 -10.69
CA TRP A 31 5.68 5.97 -10.69
C TRP A 31 6.42 7.05 -11.50
N GLY A 32 7.44 6.69 -12.26
CA GLY A 32 8.07 7.58 -13.24
C GLY A 32 8.95 8.69 -12.64
N ARG A 33 9.57 8.46 -11.48
CA ARG A 33 10.52 9.40 -10.84
C ARG A 33 11.71 9.73 -11.75
N THR A 34 12.42 8.71 -12.22
CA THR A 34 13.54 8.89 -13.17
C THR A 34 13.09 9.55 -14.46
N THR A 35 11.87 9.26 -14.94
CA THR A 35 11.30 9.92 -16.11
C THR A 35 11.01 11.41 -15.84
N LEU A 36 10.53 11.79 -14.65
CA LEU A 36 10.41 13.21 -14.27
C LEU A 36 11.76 13.91 -14.21
N LEU A 37 12.79 13.26 -13.66
CA LEU A 37 14.16 13.81 -13.65
C LEU A 37 14.65 14.10 -15.07
N GLN A 38 14.45 13.16 -16.00
CA GLN A 38 14.80 13.33 -17.41
C GLN A 38 14.01 14.47 -18.06
N GLN A 39 12.71 14.56 -17.80
CA GLN A 39 11.86 15.64 -18.32
C GLN A 39 12.31 17.02 -17.83
N CYS A 40 12.69 17.13 -16.57
CA CYS A 40 13.29 18.35 -16.03
C CYS A 40 14.62 18.67 -16.73
N ASP A 41 15.52 17.69 -16.88
CA ASP A 41 16.81 17.86 -17.57
C ASP A 41 16.63 18.36 -19.02
N GLU A 42 15.74 17.72 -19.78
CA GLU A 42 15.41 18.08 -21.16
C GLU A 42 14.79 19.49 -21.25
N TRP A 43 13.91 19.84 -20.32
CA TRP A 43 13.29 21.16 -20.26
C TRP A 43 14.33 22.26 -19.95
N LEU A 44 15.18 22.04 -18.94
CA LEU A 44 16.24 22.98 -18.58
C LEU A 44 17.28 23.12 -19.69
N ALA A 45 17.60 22.04 -20.40
CA ALA A 45 18.49 22.07 -21.57
C ALA A 45 17.99 23.01 -22.67
N SER A 46 16.67 23.12 -22.83
CA SER A 46 16.03 23.89 -23.89
C SER A 46 15.64 25.31 -23.47
N HIS A 47 15.34 25.55 -22.20
CA HIS A 47 14.78 26.82 -21.72
C HIS A 47 15.71 27.60 -20.77
N ALA A 48 16.66 26.93 -20.11
CA ALA A 48 17.56 27.51 -19.12
C ALA A 48 19.02 27.13 -19.40
N THR A 49 19.49 27.42 -20.62
CA THR A 49 20.81 27.01 -21.14
C THR A 49 22.01 27.57 -20.37
N HIS A 50 21.79 28.60 -19.55
CA HIS A 50 22.81 29.17 -18.65
C HIS A 50 23.05 28.33 -17.40
N LEU A 51 22.10 27.47 -17.02
CA LEU A 51 22.21 26.60 -15.84
C LEU A 51 23.07 25.38 -16.15
N GLN A 52 24.00 25.08 -15.26
CA GLN A 52 24.68 23.80 -15.28
C GLN A 52 23.73 22.72 -14.76
N ARG A 53 23.73 21.55 -15.40
CA ARG A 53 22.92 20.38 -15.01
C ARG A 53 23.85 19.22 -14.68
N ARG A 54 23.69 18.58 -13.52
CA ARG A 54 24.55 17.47 -13.09
C ARG A 54 23.72 16.32 -12.55
N TRP A 55 23.93 15.13 -13.12
CA TRP A 55 23.34 13.89 -12.64
C TRP A 55 24.19 13.28 -11.53
N ILE A 56 23.55 12.84 -10.46
CA ILE A 56 24.17 12.10 -9.35
C ILE A 56 23.41 10.78 -9.18
N ARG A 57 24.12 9.66 -9.30
CA ARG A 57 23.55 8.30 -9.26
C ARG A 57 24.15 7.41 -8.19
N ASP A 58 25.04 7.96 -7.38
CA ASP A 58 25.71 7.26 -6.30
C ASP A 58 25.90 8.18 -5.08
N ARG A 59 26.02 7.55 -3.91
CA ARG A 59 26.08 8.24 -2.63
C ARG A 59 27.38 9.01 -2.44
N ASP A 60 28.49 8.50 -2.97
CA ASP A 60 29.80 9.10 -2.80
C ASP A 60 29.89 10.42 -3.57
N SER A 61 29.37 10.45 -4.79
CA SER A 61 29.22 11.66 -5.60
C SER A 61 28.36 12.71 -4.90
N LEU A 62 27.22 12.33 -4.30
CA LEU A 62 26.38 13.26 -3.55
C LEU A 62 27.12 13.81 -2.33
N THR A 63 27.78 12.94 -1.57
CA THR A 63 28.55 13.32 -0.38
C THR A 63 29.68 14.28 -0.74
N ALA A 64 30.42 14.00 -1.82
CA ALA A 64 31.48 14.87 -2.32
C ALA A 64 30.96 16.26 -2.73
N VAL A 65 29.76 16.35 -3.34
CA VAL A 65 29.13 17.65 -3.66
C VAL A 65 28.80 18.42 -2.38
N LEU A 66 28.25 17.75 -1.37
CA LEU A 66 27.88 18.39 -0.10
C LEU A 66 29.11 18.82 0.73
N GLU A 67 30.28 18.21 0.52
CA GLU A 67 31.50 18.49 1.29
C GLU A 67 32.44 19.50 0.63
N ARG A 68 32.59 19.46 -0.69
CA ARG A 68 33.60 20.29 -1.39
C ARG A 68 33.22 21.77 -1.49
N GLY A 69 31.99 22.15 -1.14
CA GLY A 69 31.52 23.53 -1.23
C GLY A 69 31.29 23.99 -2.67
N THR A 70 30.63 25.15 -2.81
CA THR A 70 29.98 25.65 -4.03
C THR A 70 30.79 25.62 -5.32
N VAL A 71 30.09 25.29 -6.40
CA VAL A 71 30.46 25.70 -7.76
C VAL A 71 30.05 27.17 -7.94
N ARG A 72 30.90 28.00 -8.58
CA ARG A 72 30.58 29.41 -8.86
C ARG A 72 29.39 29.61 -9.83
N GLN A 73 29.02 28.56 -10.56
CA GLN A 73 27.93 28.58 -11.53
C GLN A 73 26.63 28.07 -10.90
N GLU A 74 25.52 28.67 -11.31
CA GLU A 74 24.19 28.16 -10.97
C GLU A 74 24.04 26.72 -11.51
N THR A 75 23.72 25.79 -10.62
CA THR A 75 23.69 24.36 -10.94
C THR A 75 22.42 23.70 -10.40
N VAL A 76 21.80 22.87 -11.25
CA VAL A 76 20.73 21.96 -10.86
C VAL A 76 21.28 20.53 -10.78
N TYR A 77 21.17 19.93 -9.60
CA TYR A 77 21.57 18.56 -9.34
C TYR A 77 20.35 17.63 -9.45
N LEU A 78 20.45 16.65 -10.34
CA LEU A 78 19.44 15.62 -10.59
C LEU A 78 19.91 14.34 -9.90
N VAL A 79 19.34 14.02 -8.74
CA VAL A 79 19.76 12.92 -7.89
C VAL A 79 18.78 11.75 -8.05
N ASP A 80 19.24 10.63 -8.60
CA ASP A 80 18.38 9.49 -8.95
C ASP A 80 18.62 8.29 -8.02
N ASP A 81 17.67 8.00 -7.14
CA ASP A 81 17.63 6.83 -6.25
C ASP A 81 18.85 6.65 -5.31
N VAL A 82 19.56 7.74 -5.00
CA VAL A 82 20.69 7.75 -4.05
C VAL A 82 20.22 7.72 -2.59
N LEU A 83 19.11 8.40 -2.30
CA LEU A 83 18.51 8.50 -0.96
C LEU A 83 17.18 7.75 -1.00
N ALA A 84 17.08 6.59 -0.36
CA ALA A 84 15.86 5.77 -0.41
C ALA A 84 14.99 5.84 0.85
N SER A 85 15.55 6.27 1.98
CA SER A 85 14.90 6.24 3.31
C SER A 85 14.44 7.63 3.74
N ALA A 86 13.29 7.69 4.41
CA ALA A 86 12.80 8.92 5.06
C ALA A 86 13.79 9.50 6.07
N THR A 87 14.58 8.64 6.72
CA THR A 87 15.49 8.99 7.82
C THR A 87 16.95 8.97 7.40
N ASP A 88 17.25 9.06 6.09
CA ASP A 88 18.64 9.13 5.66
C ASP A 88 19.30 10.42 6.22
N PRO A 89 20.44 10.33 6.92
CA PRO A 89 21.09 11.49 7.52
C PRO A 89 21.57 12.52 6.48
N LEU A 90 21.69 12.16 5.20
CA LEU A 90 22.03 13.11 4.15
C LEU A 90 20.92 14.12 3.86
N TRP A 91 19.66 13.87 4.24
CA TRP A 91 18.57 14.83 4.01
C TRP A 91 18.82 16.17 4.71
N GLY A 92 19.20 16.14 5.98
CA GLY A 92 19.54 17.36 6.74
C GLY A 92 20.74 18.10 6.15
N ARG A 93 21.78 17.35 5.72
CA ARG A 93 22.97 17.94 5.07
C ARG A 93 22.62 18.58 3.73
N LEU A 94 21.77 17.93 2.94
CA LEU A 94 21.33 18.41 1.63
C LEU A 94 20.51 19.70 1.78
N LEU A 95 19.56 19.73 2.71
CA LEU A 95 18.75 20.92 2.98
C LEU A 95 19.61 22.09 3.47
N ALA A 96 20.52 21.85 4.43
CA ALA A 96 21.44 22.87 4.92
C ALA A 96 22.36 23.41 3.81
N PHE A 97 22.84 22.54 2.92
CA PHE A 97 23.65 22.93 1.78
C PHE A 97 22.84 23.78 0.78
N ALA A 98 21.62 23.37 0.42
CA ALA A 98 20.77 24.09 -0.54
C ALA A 98 20.41 25.49 -0.03
N ARG A 99 20.16 25.65 1.27
CA ARG A 99 19.91 26.95 1.92
C ARG A 99 21.12 27.87 1.93
N SER A 100 22.28 27.31 2.19
CA SER A 100 23.53 28.08 2.25
C SER A 100 24.01 28.50 0.87
N HIS A 101 23.48 27.87 -0.20
CA HIS A 101 23.89 28.11 -1.58
C HIS A 101 22.67 28.24 -2.50
N PRO A 102 21.96 29.38 -2.50
CA PRO A 102 20.72 29.56 -3.26
C PRO A 102 20.83 29.38 -4.78
N THR A 103 22.05 29.43 -5.33
CA THR A 103 22.36 29.17 -6.74
C THR A 103 22.41 27.67 -7.07
N GLN A 104 22.34 26.81 -6.07
CA GLN A 104 22.43 25.36 -6.18
C GLN A 104 21.07 24.76 -5.82
N ARG A 105 20.45 24.06 -6.77
CA ARG A 105 19.11 23.47 -6.60
C ARG A 105 19.19 21.97 -6.75
N PHE A 106 18.36 21.24 -6.00
CA PHE A 106 18.34 19.79 -6.01
C PHE A 106 16.96 19.28 -6.40
N LEU A 107 16.92 18.34 -7.35
CA LEU A 107 15.76 17.54 -7.65
C LEU A 107 16.11 16.07 -7.37
N VAL A 108 15.51 15.50 -6.33
CA VAL A 108 15.92 14.21 -5.75
C VAL A 108 14.80 13.19 -5.88
N ALA A 109 15.06 12.06 -6.54
CA ALA A 109 14.18 10.90 -6.51
C ALA A 109 14.45 10.03 -5.28
N SER A 110 13.38 9.71 -4.54
CA SER A 110 13.42 8.85 -3.36
C SER A 110 12.19 7.95 -3.30
N ILE A 111 12.27 6.83 -2.58
CA ILE A 111 11.11 5.94 -2.37
C ILE A 111 10.21 6.53 -1.28
N ASP A 112 10.85 7.04 -0.21
CA ASP A 112 10.18 7.64 0.92
C ASP A 112 10.15 9.17 0.83
N THR A 113 9.15 9.76 1.48
CA THR A 113 9.15 11.18 1.82
C THR A 113 10.16 11.43 2.94
N PRO A 114 11.14 12.34 2.79
CA PRO A 114 12.03 12.70 3.89
C PRO A 114 11.26 13.32 5.05
N LEU A 115 11.72 13.03 6.27
CA LEU A 115 11.26 13.76 7.45
C LEU A 115 12.17 14.98 7.67
N PHE A 116 11.59 16.16 7.54
CA PHE A 116 12.21 17.40 8.01
C PHE A 116 11.62 17.74 9.39
N ASP A 117 12.42 18.35 10.26
CA ASP A 117 11.89 18.92 11.51
C ASP A 117 10.85 20.00 11.17
N GLU A 118 9.82 20.14 12.02
CA GLU A 118 8.50 20.74 11.74
C GLU A 118 8.51 22.06 10.92
N ASP A 119 7.46 22.19 10.10
CA ASP A 119 7.29 23.07 8.92
C ASP A 119 8.22 22.71 7.77
N ALA A 120 7.70 21.91 6.81
CA ALA A 120 8.32 21.73 5.51
C ALA A 120 8.61 23.14 4.95
N PRO A 121 9.89 23.52 4.89
CA PRO A 121 10.20 24.92 4.78
C PRO A 121 9.87 25.39 3.36
N ALA A 122 9.54 26.67 3.18
CA ALA A 122 9.00 27.20 1.91
C ALA A 122 9.91 26.95 0.68
N ASP A 123 11.16 26.59 0.92
CA ASP A 123 12.19 26.23 -0.05
C ASP A 123 12.20 24.73 -0.46
N VAL A 124 11.28 23.93 0.08
CA VAL A 124 11.15 22.50 -0.18
C VAL A 124 9.80 22.16 -0.79
N VAL A 125 9.82 21.44 -1.92
CA VAL A 125 8.62 20.87 -2.54
C VAL A 125 8.73 19.35 -2.56
N ILE A 126 7.69 18.67 -2.08
CA ILE A 126 7.61 17.20 -2.07
C ILE A 126 6.48 16.79 -2.99
N LEU A 127 6.81 15.95 -3.98
CA LEU A 127 5.87 15.37 -4.94
C LEU A 127 5.85 13.85 -4.76
N ASP A 128 4.72 13.35 -4.27
CA ASP A 128 4.46 11.91 -4.13
C ASP A 128 3.57 11.36 -5.26
N GLU A 129 3.15 10.10 -5.17
CA GLU A 129 2.27 9.42 -6.13
C GLU A 129 1.02 10.25 -6.48
N ARG A 130 0.43 10.94 -5.50
CA ARG A 130 -0.79 11.76 -5.68
C ARG A 130 -0.51 12.95 -6.58
N HIS A 131 0.71 13.48 -6.52
CA HIS A 131 1.17 14.64 -7.27
C HIS A 131 1.75 14.26 -8.63
N ILE A 132 2.42 13.11 -8.76
CA ILE A 132 3.14 12.73 -9.99
C ILE A 132 2.34 11.83 -10.94
N ARG A 133 1.19 11.30 -10.49
CA ARG A 133 0.23 10.58 -11.34
C ARG A 133 -0.24 11.41 -12.53
N PHE A 134 -0.47 10.79 -13.67
CA PHE A 134 -1.11 11.45 -14.80
C PHE A 134 -2.52 11.94 -14.44
N SER A 135 -2.76 13.22 -14.66
CA SER A 135 -4.09 13.83 -14.58
C SER A 135 -4.99 13.31 -15.69
N ARG A 136 -6.31 13.48 -15.55
CA ARG A 136 -7.26 13.12 -16.61
C ARG A 136 -6.96 13.85 -17.93
N ASN A 137 -6.50 15.10 -17.85
CA ASN A 137 -6.15 15.88 -19.04
C ASN A 137 -4.93 15.31 -19.77
N GLU A 138 -3.87 14.99 -19.04
CA GLU A 138 -2.68 14.36 -19.66
C GLU A 138 -3.01 12.96 -20.20
N GLN A 139 -3.86 12.19 -19.51
CA GLN A 139 -4.33 10.90 -20.03
C GLN A 139 -5.12 11.08 -21.33
N ALA A 140 -5.98 12.09 -21.41
CA ALA A 140 -6.72 12.41 -22.64
C ALA A 140 -5.78 12.85 -23.77
N GLU A 141 -4.74 13.62 -23.47
CA GLU A 141 -3.71 14.01 -24.45
C GLU A 141 -2.97 12.80 -25.01
N ILE A 142 -2.54 11.88 -24.15
CA ILE A 142 -1.92 10.62 -24.56
C ILE A 142 -2.92 9.79 -25.38
N ALA A 143 -4.18 9.75 -24.99
CA ALA A 143 -5.22 8.98 -25.68
C ALA A 143 -5.49 9.47 -27.11
N ARG A 144 -5.23 10.75 -27.43
CA ARG A 144 -5.31 11.26 -28.82
C ARG A 144 -4.32 10.59 -29.78
N THR A 145 -3.29 9.92 -29.26
CA THR A 145 -2.33 9.14 -30.06
C THR A 145 -2.78 7.70 -30.31
N LEU A 146 -3.89 7.27 -29.70
CA LEU A 146 -4.45 5.93 -29.79
C LEU A 146 -5.54 5.83 -30.87
N PRO A 147 -5.97 4.61 -31.25
CA PRO A 147 -7.14 4.42 -32.11
C PRO A 147 -8.40 5.13 -31.59
N GLU A 148 -9.28 5.51 -32.51
CA GLU A 148 -10.55 6.15 -32.16
C GLU A 148 -11.36 5.29 -31.16
N GLY A 149 -11.87 5.92 -30.10
CA GLY A 149 -12.62 5.25 -29.03
C GLY A 149 -11.78 4.57 -27.95
N ALA A 150 -10.45 4.51 -28.10
CA ALA A 150 -9.57 3.96 -27.07
C ALA A 150 -9.43 4.93 -25.87
N ASN A 151 -9.65 4.42 -24.66
CA ASN A 151 -9.53 5.18 -23.42
C ASN A 151 -8.72 4.40 -22.38
N PHE A 152 -8.08 5.14 -21.46
CA PHE A 152 -7.42 4.56 -20.30
C PHE A 152 -8.44 4.18 -19.22
N SER A 153 -8.18 3.10 -18.49
CA SER A 153 -9.04 2.68 -17.37
C SER A 153 -8.83 3.60 -16.16
N ASP A 154 -9.90 3.99 -15.48
CA ASP A 154 -9.84 4.72 -14.20
C ASP A 154 -9.10 3.92 -13.13
N GLU A 155 -9.10 2.59 -13.22
CA GLU A 155 -8.38 1.68 -12.31
C GLU A 155 -6.87 1.86 -12.35
N LEU A 156 -6.32 2.49 -13.40
CA LEU A 156 -4.89 2.80 -13.47
C LEU A 156 -4.47 3.86 -12.46
N LYS A 157 -5.43 4.64 -11.92
CA LYS A 157 -5.20 5.77 -11.00
C LYS A 157 -4.13 6.77 -11.49
N GLY A 158 -3.93 6.87 -12.82
CA GLY A 158 -2.92 7.72 -13.44
C GLY A 158 -1.47 7.24 -13.23
N CYS A 159 -1.24 6.01 -12.80
CA CYS A 159 0.11 5.48 -12.58
C CYS A 159 0.92 5.43 -13.90
N PRO A 160 2.08 6.14 -14.00
CA PRO A 160 2.81 6.26 -15.26
C PRO A 160 3.22 4.95 -15.93
N SER A 161 3.76 3.98 -15.19
CA SER A 161 4.12 2.68 -15.78
C SER A 161 2.91 1.92 -16.30
N LEU A 162 1.77 1.99 -15.61
CA LEU A 162 0.55 1.30 -16.03
C LEU A 162 -0.09 1.98 -17.24
N ILE A 163 -0.12 3.31 -17.27
CA ILE A 163 -0.56 4.09 -18.43
C ILE A 163 0.30 3.76 -19.65
N HIS A 164 1.63 3.71 -19.48
CA HIS A 164 2.53 3.34 -20.57
C HIS A 164 2.26 1.91 -21.07
N LEU A 165 2.07 0.94 -20.17
CA LEU A 165 1.75 -0.44 -20.54
C LEU A 165 0.40 -0.54 -21.26
N GLN A 166 -0.63 0.17 -20.81
CA GLN A 166 -1.93 0.19 -21.49
C GLN A 166 -1.82 0.88 -22.85
N TRP A 167 -1.07 1.98 -22.95
CA TRP A 167 -0.82 2.69 -24.20
C TRP A 167 -0.12 1.78 -25.21
N GLN A 168 0.96 1.10 -24.83
CA GLN A 168 1.66 0.15 -25.71
C GLN A 168 0.72 -0.92 -26.27
N ARG A 169 -0.20 -1.42 -25.44
CA ARG A 169 -1.19 -2.43 -25.86
C ARG A 169 -2.22 -1.86 -26.82
N LEU A 170 -2.83 -0.72 -26.48
CA LEU A 170 -3.86 -0.08 -27.31
C LEU A 170 -3.28 0.37 -28.66
N SER A 171 -2.03 0.83 -28.69
CA SER A 171 -1.31 1.14 -29.93
C SER A 171 -1.02 -0.12 -30.76
N ALA A 172 -0.62 -1.23 -30.12
CA ALA A 172 -0.31 -2.48 -30.82
C ALA A 172 -1.55 -3.19 -31.41
N GLN A 173 -2.76 -2.91 -30.90
CA GLN A 173 -4.01 -3.42 -31.48
C GLN A 173 -4.30 -2.89 -32.89
N GLN A 174 -3.59 -1.85 -33.36
CA GLN A 174 -3.63 -1.44 -34.77
C GLN A 174 -3.02 -2.49 -35.71
N ASP A 175 -2.21 -3.42 -35.18
CA ASP A 175 -1.56 -4.47 -35.96
C ASP A 175 -2.33 -5.79 -35.74
N GLU A 176 -3.31 -6.08 -36.63
CA GLU A 176 -4.26 -7.20 -36.55
C GLU A 176 -3.63 -8.59 -36.30
N ARG A 177 -2.31 -8.72 -36.51
CA ARG A 177 -1.53 -9.95 -36.35
C ARG A 177 -1.09 -10.24 -34.91
N GLN A 178 -1.22 -9.30 -33.98
CA GLN A 178 -0.86 -9.51 -32.57
C GLN A 178 -2.10 -9.47 -31.67
N ARG A 179 -2.85 -10.59 -31.63
CA ARG A 179 -3.87 -10.80 -30.59
C ARG A 179 -3.17 -11.08 -29.26
N TRP A 180 -3.04 -10.05 -28.43
CA TRP A 180 -2.44 -10.14 -27.10
C TRP A 180 -3.38 -10.81 -26.07
N THR A 181 -2.75 -11.39 -25.04
CA THR A 181 -3.32 -12.04 -23.85
C THR A 181 -4.32 -11.13 -23.12
N PRO A 182 -5.38 -11.68 -22.45
CA PRO A 182 -6.38 -10.90 -21.72
C PRO A 182 -5.79 -9.88 -20.74
N MET A 183 -6.54 -8.79 -20.48
CA MET A 183 -6.15 -7.69 -19.60
C MET A 183 -5.40 -8.20 -18.38
N VAL A 184 -4.12 -7.85 -18.27
CA VAL A 184 -3.44 -8.09 -17.00
C VAL A 184 -3.89 -7.01 -16.03
N VAL A 185 -4.56 -7.46 -14.97
CA VAL A 185 -5.09 -6.68 -13.85
C VAL A 185 -4.05 -5.62 -13.41
N PRO A 186 -4.35 -4.30 -13.52
CA PRO A 186 -3.41 -3.21 -13.24
C PRO A 186 -2.68 -3.34 -11.91
N GLU A 187 -3.40 -3.74 -10.87
CA GLU A 187 -2.92 -3.98 -9.51
C GLU A 187 -1.80 -5.02 -9.49
N LEU A 188 -1.98 -6.12 -10.22
CA LEU A 188 -1.01 -7.20 -10.31
C LEU A 188 0.24 -6.78 -11.10
N GLN A 189 0.09 -5.90 -12.11
CA GLN A 189 1.24 -5.37 -12.85
C GLN A 189 2.09 -4.45 -11.98
N LEU A 190 1.47 -3.53 -11.24
CA LEU A 190 2.21 -2.67 -10.33
C LEU A 190 2.83 -3.48 -9.19
N PHE A 191 2.11 -4.46 -8.65
CA PHE A 191 2.67 -5.41 -7.69
C PHE A 191 3.90 -6.13 -8.25
N LYS A 192 3.87 -6.60 -9.50
CA LYS A 192 5.05 -7.23 -10.13
C LYS A 192 6.24 -6.28 -10.29
N ILE A 193 6.00 -5.00 -10.59
CA ILE A 193 7.07 -3.98 -10.64
C ILE A 193 7.66 -3.80 -9.24
N TRP A 194 6.80 -3.70 -8.22
CA TRP A 194 7.19 -3.58 -6.82
C TRP A 194 7.97 -4.81 -6.33
N ALA A 195 7.47 -6.02 -6.59
CA ALA A 195 8.09 -7.29 -6.24
C ALA A 195 9.41 -7.54 -6.99
N LYS A 196 9.58 -7.03 -8.21
CA LYS A 196 10.90 -7.08 -8.89
C LYS A 196 11.91 -6.14 -8.25
N ALA A 197 11.45 -5.04 -7.66
CA ALA A 197 12.26 -4.14 -6.87
C ALA A 197 12.54 -4.70 -5.45
N TRP A 198 12.23 -5.98 -5.20
CA TRP A 198 12.43 -6.73 -3.96
C TRP A 198 13.71 -7.57 -3.98
N PRO A 199 14.91 -7.05 -3.69
CA PRO A 199 16.08 -7.91 -3.46
C PRO A 199 16.25 -8.22 -1.97
N GLU A 200 16.42 -9.51 -1.62
CA GLU A 200 16.53 -10.02 -0.25
C GLU A 200 17.79 -9.57 0.51
N ALA A 201 18.81 -9.01 -0.15
CA ALA A 201 20.14 -8.86 0.46
C ALA A 201 20.70 -7.42 0.55
N GLU A 202 20.30 -6.46 -0.29
CA GLU A 202 21.10 -5.20 -0.40
C GLU A 202 20.35 -3.88 -0.66
N ARG A 203 19.01 -3.81 -0.64
CA ARG A 203 18.28 -2.52 -0.85
C ARG A 203 16.93 -2.48 -0.14
N PRO A 204 16.21 -1.34 -0.15
CA PRO A 204 16.50 0.00 0.37
C PRO A 204 15.93 0.16 1.79
N LYS A 205 16.49 1.05 2.63
CA LYS A 205 15.95 1.38 3.97
C LYS A 205 14.63 2.19 3.93
N SER A 206 13.74 1.92 2.98
CA SER A 206 12.44 2.60 2.93
C SER A 206 11.54 2.04 4.04
N ALA A 207 11.10 2.92 4.95
CA ALA A 207 10.25 2.54 6.06
C ALA A 207 8.90 2.01 5.56
N LEU A 208 8.28 2.70 4.60
CA LEU A 208 6.99 2.27 4.05
C LEU A 208 7.12 0.97 3.25
N PHE A 209 8.14 0.82 2.42
CA PHE A 209 8.36 -0.41 1.64
C PHE A 209 8.57 -1.61 2.57
N THR A 210 9.40 -1.47 3.61
CA THR A 210 9.63 -2.52 4.62
C THR A 210 8.36 -2.81 5.43
N ALA A 211 7.61 -1.79 5.82
CA ALA A 211 6.35 -1.97 6.54
C ALA A 211 5.34 -2.76 5.70
N LEU A 212 5.17 -2.41 4.42
CA LEU A 212 4.31 -3.15 3.48
C LEU A 212 4.82 -4.57 3.22
N HIS A 213 6.13 -4.83 3.25
CA HIS A 213 6.65 -6.20 3.23
C HIS A 213 6.09 -7.01 4.39
N ASN A 214 6.28 -6.45 5.59
CA ASN A 214 5.95 -7.09 6.84
C ASN A 214 4.44 -7.19 7.01
N ALA A 215 3.68 -6.48 6.17
CA ALA A 215 2.24 -6.53 6.05
C ALA A 215 1.75 -7.53 4.97
N ARG A 216 2.62 -8.30 4.30
CA ARG A 216 2.18 -9.22 3.23
C ARG A 216 1.22 -10.31 3.72
N TYR A 217 1.22 -10.61 5.02
CA TYR A 217 0.26 -11.51 5.65
C TYR A 217 -0.83 -10.78 6.43
N LEU A 218 -0.78 -9.44 6.50
CA LEU A 218 -1.84 -8.59 7.02
C LEU A 218 -2.79 -8.25 5.88
N ARG A 219 -4.03 -8.76 5.94
CA ARG A 219 -5.03 -8.49 4.90
C ARG A 219 -5.42 -7.02 4.89
N ARG A 220 -5.62 -6.46 6.08
CA ARG A 220 -5.91 -5.05 6.37
C ARG A 220 -4.88 -4.53 7.36
N PHE A 221 -4.50 -3.27 7.23
CA PHE A 221 -3.51 -2.65 8.09
C PHE A 221 -3.66 -1.12 8.14
N SER A 222 -3.39 -0.54 9.30
CA SER A 222 -3.16 0.88 9.52
C SER A 222 -1.66 1.11 9.78
N PHE A 223 -1.22 2.36 9.81
CA PHE A 223 0.17 2.64 10.19
C PHE A 223 0.45 2.22 11.64
N ASP A 224 -0.54 2.26 12.53
CA ASP A 224 -0.41 1.81 13.94
C ASP A 224 -0.11 0.32 14.04
N ILE A 225 -0.81 -0.50 13.24
CA ILE A 225 -0.59 -1.96 13.21
C ILE A 225 0.79 -2.31 12.63
N LEU A 226 1.30 -1.46 11.72
CA LEU A 226 2.60 -1.70 11.07
C LEU A 226 3.77 -1.15 11.88
N ALA A 227 3.55 -0.13 12.71
CA ALA A 227 4.58 0.50 13.52
C ALA A 227 4.89 -0.34 14.75
N ARG A 228 6.17 -0.56 15.02
CA ARG A 228 6.66 -1.26 16.24
C ARG A 228 7.03 -0.31 17.36
N ASP A 229 7.16 0.98 17.04
CA ASP A 229 7.52 2.05 17.94
C ASP A 229 6.97 3.40 17.42
N THR A 230 6.97 4.41 18.29
CA THR A 230 6.43 5.75 18.01
C THR A 230 7.22 6.48 16.91
N ALA A 231 8.52 6.21 16.76
CA ALA A 231 9.33 6.86 15.73
C ALA A 231 8.94 6.36 14.34
N LEU A 232 8.76 5.03 14.19
CA LEU A 232 8.25 4.41 12.97
C LEU A 232 6.80 4.82 12.69
N GLN A 233 5.96 4.93 13.72
CA GLN A 233 4.58 5.40 13.57
C GLN A 233 4.53 6.79 12.93
N ARG A 234 5.32 7.75 13.41
CA ARG A 234 5.42 9.09 12.81
C ARG A 234 5.90 9.06 11.36
N ILE A 235 6.90 8.22 11.06
CA ILE A 235 7.38 8.04 9.68
C ILE A 235 6.24 7.51 8.80
N LEU A 236 5.60 6.42 9.20
CA LEU A 236 4.55 5.77 8.40
C LEU A 236 3.32 6.65 8.24
N ALA A 237 2.90 7.37 9.28
CA ALA A 237 1.77 8.30 9.21
C ALA A 237 1.95 9.36 8.11
N ALA A 238 3.16 9.90 7.94
CA ALA A 238 3.47 10.86 6.86
C ALA A 238 3.42 10.23 5.46
N GLN A 239 3.66 8.93 5.33
CA GLN A 239 3.69 8.23 4.04
C GLN A 239 2.34 7.60 3.66
N PHE A 240 1.54 7.19 4.64
CA PHE A 240 0.35 6.37 4.44
C PHE A 240 -0.68 6.96 3.46
N PRO A 241 -0.96 8.28 3.46
CA PRO A 241 -1.89 8.88 2.49
C PRO A 241 -1.51 8.66 1.02
N ARG A 242 -0.23 8.32 0.74
CA ARG A 242 0.25 8.00 -0.62
C ARG A 242 -0.39 6.73 -1.18
N LEU A 243 -0.83 5.81 -0.32
CA LEU A 243 -1.45 4.54 -0.71
C LEU A 243 -2.77 4.75 -1.45
N ASP A 244 -3.47 5.87 -1.25
CA ASP A 244 -4.70 6.21 -1.97
C ASP A 244 -4.51 6.23 -3.50
N ALA A 245 -3.33 6.69 -3.94
CA ALA A 245 -2.98 6.73 -5.35
C ALA A 245 -2.62 5.35 -5.92
N MET A 246 -2.34 4.35 -5.08
CA MET A 246 -1.88 3.05 -5.53
C MET A 246 -3.06 2.13 -5.84
N PRO A 247 -3.11 1.52 -7.05
CA PRO A 247 -4.20 0.63 -7.44
C PRO A 247 -4.20 -0.70 -6.67
N MET A 248 -3.08 -1.11 -6.08
CA MET A 248 -2.96 -2.36 -5.32
C MET A 248 -3.63 -2.37 -3.94
N PHE A 249 -4.15 -1.22 -3.50
CA PHE A 249 -4.80 -1.05 -2.20
C PHE A 249 -6.22 -0.50 -2.33
N VAL A 250 -7.08 -0.95 -1.42
CA VAL A 250 -8.41 -0.40 -1.15
C VAL A 250 -8.37 0.30 0.20
N ARG A 251 -8.85 1.54 0.26
CA ARG A 251 -9.07 2.23 1.53
C ARG A 251 -10.43 1.81 2.08
N GLU A 252 -10.46 1.42 3.34
CA GLU A 252 -11.64 0.97 4.05
C GLU A 252 -11.69 1.65 5.41
N PHE A 253 -12.88 1.86 5.96
CA PHE A 253 -13.02 2.29 7.35
C PHE A 253 -13.08 1.05 8.24
N ASP A 254 -12.26 1.00 9.28
CA ASP A 254 -12.35 -0.03 10.31
C ASP A 254 -13.20 0.48 11.47
N ALA A 255 -14.35 -0.16 11.68
CA ALA A 255 -15.30 0.25 12.71
C ALA A 255 -14.87 -0.15 14.13
N GLU A 256 -13.97 -1.13 14.30
CA GLU A 256 -13.46 -1.54 15.62
C GLU A 256 -12.43 -0.52 16.13
N LEU A 257 -11.61 0.00 15.23
CA LEU A 257 -10.56 0.97 15.54
C LEU A 257 -11.00 2.43 15.33
N GLU A 258 -12.12 2.67 14.65
CA GLU A 258 -12.58 3.98 14.21
C GLU A 258 -11.54 4.76 13.36
N VAL A 259 -10.76 4.04 12.56
CA VAL A 259 -9.72 4.61 11.68
C VAL A 259 -9.82 4.11 10.24
N ASP A 260 -9.25 4.89 9.33
CA ASP A 260 -9.00 4.41 7.97
C ASP A 260 -7.89 3.35 7.97
N VAL A 261 -8.17 2.24 7.31
CA VAL A 261 -7.21 1.16 7.06
C VAL A 261 -7.06 0.93 5.56
N TYR A 262 -5.97 0.28 5.18
CA TYR A 262 -5.75 -0.18 3.82
C TYR A 262 -5.82 -1.69 3.76
N ALA A 263 -6.49 -2.20 2.74
CA ALA A 263 -6.54 -3.61 2.40
C ALA A 263 -5.80 -3.86 1.08
N TRP A 264 -5.13 -5.00 0.97
CA TRP A 264 -4.69 -5.49 -0.33
C TRP A 264 -5.91 -5.77 -1.22
N THR A 265 -5.85 -5.44 -2.51
CA THR A 265 -6.91 -5.91 -3.43
C THR A 265 -6.93 -7.43 -3.50
N ARG A 266 -8.10 -8.02 -3.79
CA ARG A 266 -8.26 -9.49 -3.89
C ARG A 266 -7.20 -10.15 -4.78
N VAL A 267 -6.90 -9.52 -5.91
CA VAL A 267 -5.93 -10.05 -6.89
C VAL A 267 -4.50 -9.97 -6.36
N VAL A 268 -4.13 -8.89 -5.68
CA VAL A 268 -2.79 -8.75 -5.10
C VAL A 268 -2.62 -9.65 -3.90
N TRP A 269 -3.64 -9.77 -3.04
CA TRP A 269 -3.64 -10.69 -1.90
C TRP A 269 -3.31 -12.13 -2.33
N GLY A 270 -3.95 -12.62 -3.39
CA GLY A 270 -3.66 -13.94 -3.96
C GLY A 270 -2.25 -14.08 -4.57
N ALA A 271 -1.57 -12.97 -4.86
CA ALA A 271 -0.26 -12.92 -5.49
C ALA A 271 0.89 -12.59 -4.51
N LEU A 272 0.63 -12.34 -3.23
CA LEU A 272 1.66 -11.99 -2.24
C LEU A 272 2.51 -13.19 -1.81
N THR A 273 1.93 -14.39 -1.78
CA THR A 273 2.57 -15.59 -1.21
C THR A 273 2.70 -16.78 -2.20
N PRO A 274 2.90 -16.59 -3.52
CA PRO A 274 2.84 -17.67 -4.51
C PRO A 274 3.99 -18.67 -4.38
N HIS A 275 5.12 -18.24 -3.78
CA HIS A 275 6.31 -19.07 -3.58
C HIS A 275 6.49 -19.55 -2.14
N ASP A 276 5.63 -19.07 -1.22
CA ASP A 276 5.73 -19.45 0.18
C ASP A 276 5.39 -20.93 0.35
N THR A 277 6.12 -21.61 1.22
CA THR A 277 5.70 -22.94 1.66
C THR A 277 4.45 -22.83 2.54
N ARG A 278 3.77 -23.97 2.77
CA ARG A 278 2.65 -24.01 3.74
C ARG A 278 3.11 -23.58 5.14
N ALA A 279 4.33 -23.94 5.54
CA ALA A 279 4.89 -23.57 6.83
C ALA A 279 5.15 -22.06 6.92
N ASP A 280 5.68 -21.44 5.86
CA ASP A 280 5.90 -19.99 5.80
C ASP A 280 4.59 -19.22 5.91
N ARG A 281 3.56 -19.64 5.15
CA ARG A 281 2.23 -19.02 5.24
C ARG A 281 1.63 -19.17 6.63
N SER A 282 1.77 -20.35 7.25
CA SER A 282 1.26 -20.57 8.60
C SER A 282 1.94 -19.64 9.60
N ARG A 283 3.27 -19.54 9.57
CA ARG A 283 4.02 -18.60 10.43
C ARG A 283 3.59 -17.16 10.20
N GLY A 284 3.52 -16.74 8.93
CA GLY A 284 3.11 -15.39 8.56
C GLY A 284 1.70 -15.03 9.05
N PHE A 285 0.75 -15.96 8.97
CA PHE A 285 -0.60 -15.76 9.51
C PHE A 285 -0.66 -15.82 11.04
N THR A 286 0.21 -16.59 11.70
CA THR A 286 0.35 -16.55 13.16
C THR A 286 0.89 -15.18 13.61
N ASP A 287 1.94 -14.66 12.97
CA ASP A 287 2.48 -13.33 13.27
C ASP A 287 1.43 -12.23 13.01
N ALA A 288 0.63 -12.40 11.95
CA ALA A 288 -0.46 -11.48 11.63
C ALA A 288 -1.57 -11.52 12.70
N LEU A 289 -1.93 -12.72 13.19
CA LEU A 289 -2.88 -12.91 14.29
C LEU A 289 -2.42 -12.20 15.56
N GLU A 290 -1.14 -12.31 15.93
CA GLU A 290 -0.59 -11.61 17.09
C GLU A 290 -0.72 -10.09 16.95
N ARG A 291 -0.38 -9.53 15.80
CA ARG A 291 -0.50 -8.07 15.58
C ARG A 291 -1.94 -7.56 15.66
N VAL A 292 -2.91 -8.30 15.11
CA VAL A 292 -4.32 -7.88 15.20
C VAL A 292 -4.90 -8.11 16.60
N ARG A 293 -4.33 -9.02 17.38
CA ARG A 293 -4.64 -9.16 18.83
C ARG A 293 -4.15 -7.95 19.59
N ASP A 294 -2.90 -7.58 19.41
CA ASP A 294 -2.28 -6.44 20.09
C ASP A 294 -2.99 -5.13 19.74
N ALA A 295 -3.49 -5.01 18.50
CA ALA A 295 -4.28 -3.88 18.04
C ALA A 295 -5.75 -3.91 18.49
N GLY A 296 -6.25 -5.00 19.09
CA GLY A 296 -7.64 -5.11 19.54
C GLY A 296 -8.66 -5.33 18.40
N MET A 297 -8.24 -5.81 17.23
CA MET A 297 -9.14 -6.01 16.09
C MET A 297 -9.81 -7.40 16.12
N HIS A 298 -10.98 -7.53 16.74
CA HIS A 298 -11.68 -8.81 16.85
C HIS A 298 -12.02 -9.45 15.50
N THR A 299 -12.46 -8.66 14.51
CA THR A 299 -12.75 -9.17 13.17
C THR A 299 -11.50 -9.69 12.47
N GLY A 300 -10.38 -8.98 12.63
CA GLY A 300 -9.07 -9.43 12.16
C GLY A 300 -8.64 -10.73 12.83
N GLN A 301 -8.77 -10.82 14.14
CA GLN A 301 -8.46 -12.04 14.90
C GLN A 301 -9.29 -13.23 14.42
N LEU A 302 -10.61 -13.03 14.24
CA LEU A 302 -11.51 -14.07 13.76
C LEU A 302 -11.09 -14.58 12.38
N TYR A 303 -10.76 -13.68 11.44
CA TYR A 303 -10.24 -14.06 10.12
C TYR A 303 -9.04 -15.01 10.22
N TYR A 304 -8.01 -14.64 11.00
CA TYR A 304 -6.80 -15.44 11.10
C TYR A 304 -7.00 -16.74 11.86
N LEU A 305 -7.81 -16.75 12.92
CA LEU A 305 -8.17 -17.97 13.63
C LEU A 305 -8.87 -18.98 12.71
N LEU A 306 -9.81 -18.50 11.89
CA LEU A 306 -10.49 -19.33 10.89
C LEU A 306 -9.52 -19.84 9.81
N THR A 307 -8.64 -18.96 9.32
CA THR A 307 -7.64 -19.29 8.29
C THR A 307 -6.65 -20.35 8.78
N LEU A 308 -6.21 -20.22 10.03
CA LEU A 308 -5.28 -21.16 10.69
C LEU A 308 -5.99 -22.43 11.22
N ARG A 309 -7.32 -22.49 11.16
CA ARG A 309 -8.16 -23.59 11.70
C ARG A 309 -8.10 -23.73 13.23
N HIS A 310 -7.85 -22.64 13.94
CA HIS A 310 -7.95 -22.56 15.41
C HIS A 310 -9.41 -22.43 15.84
N ASN A 311 -10.21 -23.49 15.58
CA ASN A 311 -11.67 -23.42 15.67
C ASN A 311 -12.22 -23.15 17.07
N PHE A 312 -11.54 -23.62 18.12
CA PHE A 312 -11.96 -23.41 19.51
C PHE A 312 -11.73 -21.96 19.96
N GLU A 313 -10.54 -21.40 19.70
CA GLU A 313 -10.25 -19.99 19.96
C GLU A 313 -11.21 -19.07 19.16
N ALA A 314 -11.52 -19.42 17.90
CA ALA A 314 -12.50 -18.68 17.10
C ALA A 314 -13.90 -18.73 17.72
N GLU A 315 -14.29 -19.87 18.29
CA GLU A 315 -15.58 -20.03 18.97
C GLU A 315 -15.64 -19.23 20.27
N GLU A 316 -14.56 -19.23 21.07
CA GLU A 316 -14.45 -18.43 22.29
C GLU A 316 -14.51 -16.92 22.00
N LEU A 317 -13.82 -16.47 20.96
CA LEU A 317 -13.86 -15.07 20.51
C LEU A 317 -15.28 -14.64 20.11
N VAL A 318 -15.97 -15.46 19.32
CA VAL A 318 -17.36 -15.17 18.92
C VAL A 318 -18.31 -15.24 20.11
N ALA A 319 -18.08 -16.15 21.06
CA ALA A 319 -18.89 -16.23 22.27
C ALA A 319 -18.76 -14.98 23.16
N SER A 320 -17.55 -14.43 23.29
CA SER A 320 -17.30 -13.24 24.11
C SER A 320 -17.68 -11.93 23.43
N SER A 321 -17.65 -11.89 22.09
CA SER A 321 -17.77 -10.66 21.30
C SER A 321 -18.85 -10.73 20.21
N PHE A 322 -19.91 -11.51 20.44
CA PHE A 322 -20.94 -11.84 19.43
C PHE A 322 -21.55 -10.59 18.76
N ASP A 323 -22.04 -9.64 19.57
CA ASP A 323 -22.72 -8.43 19.07
C ASP A 323 -21.78 -7.51 18.28
N GLU A 324 -20.49 -7.53 18.60
CA GLU A 324 -19.46 -6.82 17.85
C GLU A 324 -19.20 -7.50 16.52
N CYS A 325 -18.90 -8.81 16.52
CA CYS A 325 -18.69 -9.58 15.30
C CYS A 325 -19.87 -9.46 14.33
N VAL A 326 -21.11 -9.49 14.83
CA VAL A 326 -22.30 -9.31 14.02
C VAL A 326 -22.28 -7.96 13.26
N ARG A 327 -21.76 -6.89 13.87
CA ARG A 327 -21.72 -5.53 13.30
C ARG A 327 -20.49 -5.24 12.45
N THR A 328 -19.33 -5.79 12.79
CA THR A 328 -18.03 -5.37 12.24
C THR A 328 -17.40 -6.38 11.29
N VAL A 329 -17.91 -7.62 11.23
CA VAL A 329 -17.38 -8.64 10.32
C VAL A 329 -17.41 -8.17 8.87
N ASP A 330 -16.22 -8.17 8.26
CA ASP A 330 -16.07 -7.84 6.86
C ASP A 330 -16.36 -9.04 5.93
N GLN A 331 -16.48 -8.75 4.64
CA GLN A 331 -16.84 -9.73 3.60
C GLN A 331 -15.94 -10.97 3.56
N TRP A 332 -14.63 -10.85 3.83
CA TRP A 332 -13.71 -11.98 3.74
C TRP A 332 -13.88 -12.93 4.93
N THR A 333 -14.03 -12.35 6.11
CA THR A 333 -14.30 -13.10 7.33
C THR A 333 -15.67 -13.78 7.25
N GLU A 334 -16.66 -13.09 6.68
CA GLU A 334 -17.98 -13.64 6.36
C GLU A 334 -17.88 -14.85 5.42
N GLU A 335 -17.12 -14.76 4.32
CA GLU A 335 -16.92 -15.87 3.38
C GLU A 335 -16.31 -17.11 4.05
N LEU A 336 -15.43 -16.93 5.04
CA LEU A 336 -14.89 -18.05 5.84
C LEU A 336 -15.92 -18.61 6.84
N LEU A 337 -16.75 -17.76 7.43
CA LEU A 337 -17.81 -18.15 8.38
C LEU A 337 -18.98 -18.87 7.69
N LEU A 338 -19.24 -18.58 6.41
CA LEU A 338 -20.28 -19.24 5.63
C LEU A 338 -19.88 -20.63 5.13
N GLN A 339 -18.63 -21.07 5.36
CA GLN A 339 -18.23 -22.45 5.15
C GLN A 339 -18.96 -23.39 6.13
N GLN A 340 -19.02 -24.69 5.83
CA GLN A 340 -19.71 -25.66 6.67
C GLN A 340 -19.15 -25.69 8.10
N ILE A 341 -20.00 -25.37 9.08
CA ILE A 341 -19.69 -25.38 10.52
C ILE A 341 -20.54 -26.46 11.18
N ASP A 342 -19.96 -27.24 12.08
CA ASP A 342 -20.71 -28.13 12.97
C ASP A 342 -21.36 -27.30 14.10
N PRO A 343 -22.69 -27.12 14.11
CA PRO A 343 -23.37 -26.29 15.10
C PRO A 343 -23.35 -26.89 16.52
N GLN A 344 -23.07 -28.18 16.67
CA GLN A 344 -22.96 -28.81 17.99
C GLN A 344 -21.60 -28.52 18.63
N LEU A 345 -20.53 -28.52 17.82
CA LEU A 345 -19.18 -28.24 18.29
C LEU A 345 -18.88 -26.74 18.41
N PHE A 346 -19.40 -25.91 17.50
CA PHE A 346 -19.13 -24.47 17.45
C PHE A 346 -20.43 -23.64 17.36
N PRO A 347 -21.27 -23.67 18.42
CA PRO A 347 -22.60 -23.10 18.39
C PRO A 347 -22.64 -21.58 18.21
N HIS A 348 -21.75 -20.79 18.81
CA HIS A 348 -21.77 -19.33 18.66
C HIS A 348 -21.37 -18.92 17.24
N ARG A 349 -20.35 -19.57 16.67
CA ARG A 349 -19.99 -19.37 15.26
C ARG A 349 -21.10 -19.77 14.30
N ALA A 350 -21.82 -20.85 14.59
CA ALA A 350 -22.98 -21.25 13.78
C ALA A 350 -24.10 -20.20 13.83
N LEU A 351 -24.39 -19.65 15.02
CA LEU A 351 -25.35 -18.55 15.17
C LEU A 351 -24.90 -17.28 14.45
N LEU A 352 -23.62 -16.93 14.54
CA LEU A 352 -23.04 -15.78 13.84
C LEU A 352 -23.17 -15.96 12.31
N SER A 353 -22.82 -17.13 11.79
CA SER A 353 -22.94 -17.47 10.36
C SER A 353 -24.38 -17.32 9.85
N VAL A 354 -25.37 -17.81 10.63
CA VAL A 354 -26.79 -17.64 10.31
C VAL A 354 -27.21 -16.18 10.30
N GLU A 355 -26.79 -15.37 11.29
CA GLU A 355 -27.13 -13.96 11.36
C GLU A 355 -26.52 -13.16 10.20
N LEU A 356 -25.25 -13.43 9.86
CA LEU A 356 -24.60 -12.82 8.71
C LEU A 356 -25.28 -13.21 7.39
N HIS A 357 -25.63 -14.49 7.22
CA HIS A 357 -26.39 -14.95 6.06
C HIS A 357 -27.74 -14.24 5.97
N ARG A 358 -28.46 -14.12 7.08
CA ARG A 358 -29.77 -13.45 7.14
C ARG A 358 -29.68 -11.99 6.70
N ARG A 359 -28.62 -11.28 7.10
CA ARG A 359 -28.38 -9.89 6.70
C ARG A 359 -28.14 -9.75 5.20
N ARG A 360 -27.37 -10.67 4.61
CA ARG A 360 -26.97 -10.59 3.21
C ARG A 360 -28.01 -11.12 2.23
N TYR A 361 -28.69 -12.20 2.58
CA TYR A 361 -29.57 -12.94 1.67
C TYR A 361 -31.04 -12.97 2.12
N GLY A 362 -31.33 -12.46 3.31
CA GLY A 362 -32.66 -12.53 3.91
C GLY A 362 -32.88 -13.82 4.74
N PRO A 363 -34.03 -13.94 5.40
CA PRO A 363 -34.37 -15.11 6.20
C PRO A 363 -34.49 -16.36 5.33
N SER A 364 -34.07 -17.51 5.87
CA SER A 364 -34.15 -18.81 5.19
C SER A 364 -34.49 -19.91 6.20
N ASP A 365 -35.50 -20.72 5.88
CA ASP A 365 -35.94 -21.85 6.71
C ASP A 365 -34.85 -22.93 6.85
N ALA A 366 -33.90 -22.99 5.91
CA ALA A 366 -32.77 -23.91 5.96
C ALA A 366 -31.87 -23.70 7.20
N HIS A 367 -31.89 -22.51 7.81
CA HIS A 367 -31.09 -22.20 9.00
C HIS A 367 -31.78 -22.53 10.32
N LEU A 368 -33.09 -22.80 10.34
CA LEU A 368 -33.82 -23.10 11.57
C LEU A 368 -33.26 -24.34 12.30
N GLY A 369 -32.87 -25.37 11.54
CA GLY A 369 -32.23 -26.57 12.08
C GLY A 369 -30.86 -26.28 12.70
N THR A 370 -30.04 -25.47 12.04
CA THR A 370 -28.73 -25.04 12.55
C THR A 370 -28.86 -24.24 13.85
N VAL A 371 -29.81 -23.30 13.90
CA VAL A 371 -30.10 -22.52 15.11
C VAL A 371 -30.57 -23.40 16.25
N ALA A 372 -31.49 -24.34 15.99
CA ALA A 372 -31.98 -25.26 17.01
C ALA A 372 -30.84 -26.12 17.61
N LEU A 373 -29.98 -26.68 16.76
CA LEU A 373 -28.82 -27.47 17.19
C LEU A 373 -27.81 -26.64 18.00
N ALA A 374 -27.52 -25.42 17.55
CA ALA A 374 -26.60 -24.52 18.25
C ALA A 374 -27.13 -24.13 19.63
N LEU A 375 -28.41 -23.75 19.73
CA LEU A 375 -29.05 -23.39 21.00
C LEU A 375 -29.11 -24.56 21.97
N GLU A 376 -29.39 -25.77 21.47
CA GLU A 376 -29.39 -26.98 22.32
C GLU A 376 -27.99 -27.30 22.86
N SER A 377 -26.95 -27.18 22.03
CA SER A 377 -25.55 -27.33 22.49
C SER A 377 -25.21 -26.32 23.58
N LEU A 378 -25.61 -25.05 23.43
CA LEU A 378 -25.39 -24.01 24.44
C LEU A 378 -26.11 -24.31 25.77
N ARG A 379 -27.34 -24.84 25.70
CA ARG A 379 -28.09 -25.25 26.90
C ARG A 379 -27.37 -26.37 27.64
N LEU A 380 -26.93 -27.40 26.91
CA LEU A 380 -26.21 -28.53 27.49
C LEU A 380 -24.88 -28.10 28.14
N ARG A 381 -24.18 -27.10 27.56
CA ARG A 381 -22.94 -26.55 28.13
C ARG A 381 -23.15 -25.66 29.36
N ARG A 382 -24.33 -25.06 29.52
CA ARG A 382 -24.69 -24.23 30.69
C ARG A 382 -25.28 -25.04 31.85
N ALA A 383 -25.63 -26.31 31.63
CA ALA A 383 -26.14 -27.15 32.70
C ALA A 383 -25.07 -27.30 33.80
N PRO A 384 -25.35 -26.91 35.05
CA PRO A 384 -24.39 -27.05 36.14
C PRO A 384 -24.04 -28.53 36.32
N ASP A 385 -22.76 -28.83 36.49
CA ASP A 385 -22.30 -30.19 36.77
C ASP A 385 -23.07 -30.73 37.99
N PRO A 386 -23.91 -31.78 37.84
CA PRO A 386 -24.67 -32.33 38.96
C PRO A 386 -23.77 -32.90 40.06
N ARG A 387 -22.44 -32.98 39.85
CA ARG A 387 -21.45 -33.42 40.85
C ARG A 387 -20.83 -32.29 41.68
N GLY A 388 -21.08 -31.01 41.33
CA GLY A 388 -20.53 -29.85 42.05
C GLY A 388 -21.41 -29.30 43.18
N ALA A 389 -22.67 -29.74 43.29
CA ALA A 389 -23.62 -29.25 44.30
C ALA A 389 -23.59 -30.04 45.63
N GLY A 390 -22.49 -30.73 45.92
CA GLY A 390 -22.38 -31.67 47.03
C GLY A 390 -21.19 -31.44 47.95
N SER A 391 -20.85 -30.19 48.29
CA SER A 391 -19.94 -29.92 49.42
C SER A 391 -20.24 -28.62 50.14
N TYR A 392 -21.41 -28.53 50.79
CA TYR A 392 -21.60 -27.63 51.95
C TYR A 392 -22.61 -28.26 52.92
N SER A 393 -22.07 -28.87 53.99
CA SER A 393 -22.68 -29.31 55.26
C SER A 393 -21.77 -30.44 55.78
N LYS A 394 -21.01 -30.35 56.87
CA LYS A 394 -20.99 -29.50 58.07
C LYS A 394 -19.54 -29.26 58.50
#